data_AF-A0A821ENN5-F1
#
_entry.id   AF-A0A821ENN5-F1
#
_cell.length_a   1.000
_cell.length_b   1.000
_cell.length_c   1.000
_cell.angle_alpha   90.00
_cell.angle_beta   90.00
_cell.angle_gamma   90.00
#
_symmetry.space_group_name_H-M   'P 1'
#
loop_
_entity.id
_entity.type
_entity.pdbx_description
1 polymer ?
#
loop_
_entity_poly.entity_id
_entity_poly.type
_entity_poly.pdbx_seq_one_letter_code
_entity_poly.pdbx_strand_id
1 'polypeptide(L)'
;TPYVRVNPEKIKGIVLTNKYDSSPGFKKPDNASFKIANHILEFILHEVEHDRFPKTLLPFQSGVGNVANAVLACIARDNRFKSIEMYTEVIQDSIFDLLDSDKLRFASTTALTFSPEGQKRFHNQLHDLKSKFILRPMEISNNPEVIRRIGLITMNTALEADIYGNVNSTHVLGSAMMNGVGGSGDFTRNAYRSIFMTPSIAKGGRISAFVPMVSHVDHNEHSVQIMVSEQGLADLRAKGPRERAQLIIEKCVHPMYKDLLRDYFQHAQRVSFGQHTPHDLKQALSWHVRLQETGSMHPDHQILKQTINKDKESATYRVDQRVAVRN
;
A
#
# COMPACT_ATOMS: atom_id res chain seq x y z
N THR A 1 -31.65 -4.33 0.04
CA THR A 1 -32.54 -3.63 1.00
C THR A 1 -31.71 -2.71 1.87
N PRO A 2 -32.25 -1.61 2.43
CA PRO A 2 -31.50 -0.74 3.34
C PRO A 2 -31.41 -1.29 4.78
N TYR A 3 -31.73 -2.58 5.00
CA TYR A 3 -31.77 -3.23 6.31
C TYR A 3 -31.46 -4.73 6.17
N VAL A 4 -30.97 -5.32 7.27
CA VAL A 4 -30.81 -6.77 7.44
C VAL A 4 -32.12 -7.37 7.94
N ARG A 5 -32.59 -8.45 7.32
CA ARG A 5 -33.81 -9.16 7.74
C ARG A 5 -33.48 -10.11 8.88
N VAL A 6 -34.30 -10.12 9.93
CA VAL A 6 -34.19 -11.03 11.06
C VAL A 6 -35.59 -11.45 11.51
N ASN A 7 -35.76 -12.69 12.00
CA ASN A 7 -36.98 -13.09 12.70
C ASN A 7 -37.02 -12.37 14.07
N PRO A 8 -38.04 -11.51 14.35
CA PRO A 8 -38.15 -10.80 15.61
C PRO A 8 -38.14 -11.69 16.85
N GLU A 9 -38.62 -12.94 16.76
CA GLU A 9 -38.64 -13.90 17.89
C GLU A 9 -37.23 -14.31 18.34
N LYS A 10 -36.22 -14.13 17.48
CA LYS A 10 -34.81 -14.36 17.81
C LYS A 10 -34.20 -13.22 18.63
N ILE A 11 -34.85 -12.06 18.72
CA ILE A 11 -34.35 -10.89 19.44
C ILE A 11 -34.68 -11.05 20.93
N LYS A 12 -33.66 -11.30 21.76
CA LYS A 12 -33.82 -11.46 23.22
C LYS A 12 -33.88 -10.14 24.00
N GLY A 13 -33.43 -9.05 23.39
CA GLY A 13 -33.44 -7.72 23.99
C GLY A 13 -32.82 -6.68 23.05
N ILE A 14 -33.09 -5.40 23.31
CA ILE A 14 -32.52 -4.25 22.61
C ILE A 14 -31.78 -3.40 23.64
N VAL A 15 -30.49 -3.17 23.42
CA VAL A 15 -29.64 -2.33 24.28
C VAL A 15 -29.46 -0.98 23.61
N LEU A 16 -29.92 0.09 24.26
CA LEU A 16 -29.76 1.45 23.76
C LEU A 16 -28.37 1.97 24.11
N THR A 17 -27.66 2.49 23.11
CA THR A 17 -26.32 3.06 23.26
C THR A 17 -26.22 4.42 22.57
N ASN A 18 -25.29 5.26 23.01
CA ASN A 18 -24.99 6.54 22.39
C ASN A 18 -23.47 6.79 22.46
N LYS A 19 -22.73 6.08 21.60
CA LYS A 19 -21.26 6.10 21.60
C LYS A 19 -20.74 6.08 20.17
N TYR A 20 -19.79 6.96 19.88
CA TYR A 20 -19.03 6.95 18.63
C TYR A 20 -18.09 5.75 18.54
N ASP A 21 -17.73 5.39 17.30
CA ASP A 21 -16.74 4.36 17.06
C ASP A 21 -15.36 4.79 17.56
N SER A 22 -14.61 3.84 18.11
CA SER A 22 -13.23 4.07 18.51
C SER A 22 -12.30 3.76 17.35
N SER A 23 -11.78 4.79 16.69
CA SER A 23 -10.77 4.66 15.64
C SER A 23 -9.54 5.50 15.99
N PRO A 24 -8.31 4.97 15.85
CA PRO A 24 -7.12 5.78 15.99
C PRO A 24 -7.07 6.87 14.92
N GLY A 25 -6.53 8.03 15.26
CA GLY A 25 -6.28 9.09 14.28
C GLY A 25 -5.27 8.64 13.22
N PHE A 26 -5.45 9.10 11.99
CA PHE A 26 -4.53 8.82 10.89
C PHE A 26 -3.35 9.80 10.91
N LYS A 27 -2.14 9.29 10.66
CA LYS A 27 -0.98 10.16 10.53
C LYS A 27 -1.03 10.86 9.17
N LYS A 28 -0.57 12.11 9.15
CA LYS A 28 -0.39 12.83 7.89
C LYS A 28 0.64 12.10 7.02
N PRO A 29 0.43 12.01 5.70
CA PRO A 29 1.43 11.48 4.77
C PRO A 29 2.79 12.13 4.95
N ASP A 30 3.84 11.32 4.98
CA ASP A 30 5.22 11.78 4.98
C ASP A 30 5.78 11.92 3.56
N ASN A 31 7.02 12.39 3.44
CA ASN A 31 7.67 12.62 2.15
C ASN A 31 7.81 11.34 1.31
N ALA A 32 8.05 10.20 1.95
CA ALA A 32 8.13 8.90 1.26
C ALA A 32 6.76 8.53 0.67
N SER A 33 5.69 8.69 1.46
CA SER A 33 4.32 8.45 1.02
C SER A 33 3.93 9.33 -0.17
N PHE A 34 4.33 10.61 -0.20
CA PHE A 34 4.09 11.49 -1.34
C PHE A 34 4.85 11.06 -2.61
N LYS A 35 6.12 10.64 -2.48
CA LYS A 35 6.89 10.13 -3.62
C LYS A 35 6.26 8.85 -4.20
N ILE A 36 5.88 7.92 -3.32
CA ILE A 36 5.15 6.70 -3.71
C ILE A 36 3.88 7.06 -4.48
N ALA A 37 3.07 7.97 -3.92
CA ALA A 37 1.84 8.43 -4.57
C ALA A 37 2.11 9.01 -5.95
N ASN A 38 3.12 9.88 -6.09
CA ASN A 38 3.47 10.47 -7.38
C ASN A 38 3.87 9.40 -8.41
N HIS A 39 4.68 8.40 -8.03
CA HIS A 39 5.02 7.30 -8.95
C HIS A 39 3.78 6.53 -9.43
N ILE A 40 2.80 6.30 -8.55
CA ILE A 40 1.54 5.64 -8.89
C ILE A 40 0.71 6.51 -9.84
N LEU A 41 0.58 7.81 -9.56
CA LEU A 41 -0.20 8.74 -10.39
C LEU A 41 0.41 8.87 -11.79
N GLU A 42 1.73 9.03 -11.90
CA GLU A 42 2.41 9.07 -13.21
C GLU A 42 2.23 7.77 -13.98
N PHE A 43 2.30 6.62 -13.32
CA PHE A 43 2.01 5.33 -13.96
C PHE A 43 0.58 5.26 -14.50
N ILE A 44 -0.42 5.67 -13.71
CA ILE A 44 -1.82 5.66 -14.14
C ILE A 44 -2.02 6.56 -15.36
N LEU A 45 -1.47 7.78 -15.33
CA LEU A 45 -1.57 8.72 -16.44
C LEU A 45 -0.86 8.18 -17.70
N HIS A 46 0.30 7.54 -17.53
CA HIS A 46 1.01 6.89 -18.62
C HIS A 46 0.19 5.73 -19.24
N GLU A 47 -0.50 4.93 -18.43
CA GLU A 47 -1.40 3.88 -18.93
C GLU A 47 -2.61 4.46 -19.67
N VAL A 48 -3.14 5.61 -19.26
CA VAL A 48 -4.21 6.32 -19.98
C VAL A 48 -3.70 6.88 -21.30
N GLU A 49 -2.53 7.51 -21.32
CA GLU A 49 -1.91 8.08 -22.52
C GLU A 49 -1.68 7.02 -23.62
N HIS A 50 -1.41 5.78 -23.21
CA HIS A 50 -1.18 4.66 -24.12
C HIS A 50 -2.42 3.78 -24.33
N ASP A 51 -3.63 4.30 -24.03
CA ASP A 51 -4.92 3.62 -24.22
C ASP A 51 -5.03 2.24 -23.53
N ARG A 52 -4.22 2.00 -22.49
CA ARG A 52 -4.30 0.77 -21.66
C ARG A 52 -5.30 0.93 -20.52
N PHE A 53 -5.60 2.15 -20.11
CA PHE A 53 -6.72 2.51 -19.25
C PHE A 53 -7.70 3.44 -19.97
N PRO A 54 -9.01 3.36 -19.65
CA PRO A 54 -9.97 4.33 -20.15
C PRO A 54 -9.68 5.73 -19.60
N LYS A 55 -9.99 6.77 -20.38
CA LYS A 55 -9.84 8.18 -19.98
C LYS A 55 -10.69 8.56 -18.76
N THR A 56 -11.77 7.82 -18.51
CA THR A 56 -12.62 7.97 -17.31
C THR A 56 -12.03 7.28 -16.08
N LEU A 57 -10.90 6.58 -16.24
CA LEU A 57 -10.27 5.69 -15.27
C LEU A 57 -11.15 4.49 -14.90
N LEU A 58 -10.51 3.48 -14.35
CA LEU A 58 -11.15 2.35 -13.69
C LEU A 58 -11.39 2.69 -12.22
N PRO A 59 -12.34 2.03 -11.53
CA PRO A 59 -12.55 2.29 -10.11
C PRO A 59 -11.36 1.85 -9.27
N PHE A 60 -11.13 2.58 -8.18
CA PHE A 60 -10.00 2.37 -7.28
C PHE A 60 -10.42 1.57 -6.04
N GLN A 61 -9.59 0.59 -5.69
CA GLN A 61 -9.52 0.07 -4.33
C GLN A 61 -8.27 0.62 -3.66
N SER A 62 -8.42 1.07 -2.42
CA SER A 62 -7.30 1.58 -1.62
C SER A 62 -7.30 0.88 -0.28
N GLY A 63 -6.17 0.26 0.08
CA GLY A 63 -5.97 -0.34 1.38
C GLY A 63 -5.92 0.69 2.50
N VAL A 64 -5.67 0.22 3.72
CA VAL A 64 -5.53 1.06 4.91
C VAL A 64 -4.10 1.55 5.07
N GLY A 65 -3.92 2.79 5.53
CA GLY A 65 -2.64 3.31 6.03
C GLY A 65 -2.17 4.61 5.39
N ASN A 66 -1.04 5.12 5.88
CA ASN A 66 -0.53 6.44 5.49
C ASN A 66 -0.26 6.56 3.99
N VAL A 67 0.30 5.52 3.37
CA VAL A 67 0.66 5.55 1.94
C VAL A 67 -0.60 5.58 1.08
N ALA A 68 -1.57 4.72 1.38
CA ALA A 68 -2.88 4.70 0.72
C ALA A 68 -3.61 6.05 0.82
N ASN A 69 -3.64 6.64 2.02
CA ASN A 69 -4.19 7.97 2.24
C ASN A 69 -3.44 9.05 1.45
N ALA A 70 -2.12 8.93 1.29
CA ALA A 70 -1.34 9.85 0.49
C ALA A 70 -1.71 9.81 -0.99
N VAL A 71 -1.99 8.61 -1.54
CA VAL A 71 -2.41 8.47 -2.94
C VAL A 71 -3.71 9.23 -3.20
N LEU A 72 -4.74 9.01 -2.37
CA LEU A 72 -6.03 9.69 -2.53
C LEU A 72 -5.90 11.20 -2.35
N ALA A 73 -5.10 11.66 -1.38
CA ALA A 73 -4.82 13.08 -1.19
C ALA A 73 -4.07 13.71 -2.37
N CYS A 74 -3.19 12.96 -3.06
CA CYS A 74 -2.53 13.44 -4.27
C CYS A 74 -3.50 13.53 -5.44
N ILE A 75 -4.38 12.53 -5.64
CA ILE A 75 -5.44 12.58 -6.65
C ILE A 75 -6.34 13.80 -6.44
N ALA A 76 -6.72 14.07 -5.19
CA ALA A 76 -7.53 15.24 -4.83
C ALA A 76 -6.90 16.56 -5.32
N ARG A 77 -5.56 16.67 -5.29
CA ARG A 77 -4.82 17.89 -5.66
C ARG A 77 -4.36 17.95 -7.10
N ASP A 78 -4.31 16.81 -7.79
CA ASP A 78 -3.79 16.73 -9.16
C ASP A 78 -4.90 17.02 -10.19
N ASN A 79 -4.79 18.15 -10.90
CA ASN A 79 -5.79 18.58 -11.89
C ASN A 79 -5.86 17.69 -13.15
N ARG A 80 -4.88 16.79 -13.35
CA ARG A 80 -4.92 15.79 -14.42
C ARG A 80 -5.98 14.71 -14.13
N PHE A 81 -6.34 14.52 -12.86
CA PHE A 81 -7.42 13.64 -12.42
C PHE A 81 -8.71 14.46 -12.25
N LYS A 82 -9.69 14.21 -13.12
CA LYS A 82 -10.98 14.93 -13.10
C LYS A 82 -11.92 14.41 -12.02
N SER A 83 -12.09 13.10 -11.95
CA SER A 83 -12.93 12.43 -10.96
C SER A 83 -12.56 10.95 -10.90
N ILE A 84 -12.76 10.32 -9.74
CA ILE A 84 -12.59 8.89 -9.55
C ILE A 84 -13.84 8.26 -8.95
N GLU A 85 -13.95 6.94 -9.13
CA GLU A 85 -14.84 6.08 -8.37
C GLU A 85 -14.04 5.18 -7.46
N MET A 86 -14.65 4.82 -6.34
CA MET A 86 -14.05 3.87 -5.41
C MET A 86 -14.94 2.63 -5.26
N TYR A 87 -14.28 1.48 -5.25
CA TYR A 87 -14.85 0.21 -4.84
C TYR A 87 -13.83 -0.46 -3.94
N THR A 88 -14.03 -0.34 -2.64
CA THR A 88 -13.03 -0.68 -1.62
C THR A 88 -13.65 -1.46 -0.47
N GLU A 89 -12.83 -1.97 0.45
CA GLU A 89 -13.32 -2.61 1.67
C GLU A 89 -13.68 -1.58 2.75
N VAL A 90 -12.79 -0.60 2.95
CA VAL A 90 -12.89 0.43 3.98
C VAL A 90 -12.60 1.80 3.40
N ILE A 91 -13.37 2.80 3.82
CA ILE A 91 -13.12 4.21 3.54
C ILE A 91 -12.62 4.91 4.79
N GLN A 92 -11.59 5.74 4.63
CA GLN A 92 -10.94 6.52 5.69
C GLN A 92 -11.01 8.02 5.39
N ASP A 93 -10.48 8.84 6.29
CA ASP A 93 -10.55 10.31 6.22
C ASP A 93 -10.08 10.93 4.89
N SER A 94 -9.16 10.28 4.18
CA SER A 94 -8.65 10.74 2.89
C SER A 94 -9.74 10.91 1.80
N ILE A 95 -10.90 10.29 2.00
CA ILE A 95 -12.06 10.51 1.13
C ILE A 95 -12.58 11.96 1.16
N PHE A 96 -12.40 12.65 2.28
CA PHE A 96 -12.87 14.02 2.44
C PHE A 96 -12.11 14.99 1.53
N ASP A 97 -10.80 14.75 1.31
CA ASP A 97 -10.02 15.55 0.36
C ASP A 97 -10.57 15.41 -1.08
N LEU A 98 -11.01 14.21 -1.46
CA LEU A 98 -11.63 13.95 -2.75
C LEU A 98 -13.03 14.56 -2.87
N LEU A 99 -13.80 14.58 -1.77
CA LEU A 99 -15.09 15.25 -1.71
C LEU A 99 -14.94 16.78 -1.82
N ASP A 100 -13.99 17.35 -1.08
CA ASP A 100 -13.71 18.80 -1.07
C ASP A 100 -13.22 19.33 -2.41
N SER A 101 -12.51 18.48 -3.17
CA SER A 101 -12.05 18.79 -4.52
C SER A 101 -13.07 18.44 -5.62
N ASP A 102 -14.27 17.96 -5.26
CA ASP A 102 -15.31 17.43 -6.17
C ASP A 102 -14.79 16.34 -7.13
N LYS A 103 -13.79 15.57 -6.68
CA LYS A 103 -13.18 14.48 -7.46
C LYS A 103 -13.71 13.11 -7.09
N LEU A 104 -14.58 12.99 -6.07
CA LEU A 104 -15.28 11.73 -5.79
C LEU A 104 -16.64 11.69 -6.48
N ARG A 105 -16.77 10.82 -7.48
CA ARG A 105 -18.07 10.54 -8.10
C ARG A 105 -18.95 9.70 -7.20
N PHE A 106 -18.44 8.54 -6.77
CA PHE A 106 -19.15 7.57 -5.95
C PHE A 106 -18.18 6.62 -5.26
N ALA A 107 -18.58 6.08 -4.10
CA ALA A 107 -17.81 5.08 -3.39
C ALA A 107 -18.68 3.91 -2.87
N SER A 108 -18.29 2.70 -3.24
CA SER A 108 -18.82 1.44 -2.72
C SER A 108 -17.85 0.86 -1.70
N THR A 109 -18.33 0.54 -0.50
CA THR A 109 -17.49 0.05 0.59
C THR A 109 -18.23 -0.93 1.51
N THR A 110 -17.51 -1.65 2.37
CA THR A 110 -18.11 -2.40 3.49
C THR A 110 -18.26 -1.53 4.71
N ALA A 111 -17.22 -0.77 5.05
CA ALA A 111 -17.18 0.03 6.26
C ALA A 111 -16.69 1.46 6.02
N LEU A 112 -17.10 2.36 6.92
CA LEU A 112 -16.57 3.71 7.07
C LEU A 112 -15.80 3.74 8.39
N THR A 113 -14.51 4.10 8.35
CA THR A 113 -13.65 4.13 9.53
C THR A 113 -12.94 5.47 9.59
N PHE A 114 -13.60 6.44 10.22
CA PHE A 114 -13.12 7.81 10.32
C PHE A 114 -12.47 8.09 11.68
N SER A 115 -11.53 9.04 11.69
CA SER A 115 -11.01 9.63 12.93
C SER A 115 -12.13 10.32 13.73
N PRO A 116 -11.90 10.70 15.00
CA PRO A 116 -12.89 11.46 15.77
C PRO A 116 -13.37 12.73 15.05
N GLU A 117 -12.47 13.44 14.38
CA GLU A 117 -12.79 14.63 13.58
C GLU A 117 -13.57 14.25 12.31
N GLY A 118 -13.14 13.20 11.61
CA GLY A 118 -13.82 12.69 10.42
C GLY A 118 -15.24 12.18 10.71
N GLN A 119 -15.45 11.55 11.88
CA GLN A 119 -16.77 11.14 12.33
C GLN A 119 -17.67 12.34 12.55
N LYS A 120 -17.22 13.38 13.27
CA LYS A 120 -18.00 14.62 13.45
C LYS A 120 -18.37 15.24 12.10
N ARG A 121 -17.40 15.33 11.19
CA ARG A 121 -17.61 15.85 9.84
C ARG A 121 -18.65 15.03 9.07
N PHE A 122 -18.53 13.71 9.06
CA PHE A 122 -19.46 12.81 8.40
C PHE A 122 -20.90 12.99 8.93
N HIS A 123 -21.07 13.04 10.26
CA HIS A 123 -22.39 13.20 10.87
C HIS A 123 -23.01 14.56 10.54
N ASN A 124 -22.20 15.63 10.55
CA ASN A 124 -22.67 16.97 10.20
C ASN A 124 -23.07 17.11 8.71
N GLN A 125 -22.52 16.27 7.83
CA GLN A 125 -22.76 16.30 6.37
C GLN A 125 -23.55 15.08 5.89
N LEU A 126 -24.17 14.31 6.79
CA LEU A 126 -24.72 12.99 6.49
C LEU A 126 -25.75 13.02 5.35
N HIS A 127 -26.59 14.04 5.30
CA HIS A 127 -27.64 14.16 4.30
C HIS A 127 -27.05 14.28 2.88
N ASP A 128 -26.02 15.11 2.72
CA ASP A 128 -25.36 15.34 1.43
C ASP A 128 -24.53 14.12 1.02
N LEU A 129 -23.83 13.52 1.99
CA LEU A 129 -22.94 12.38 1.76
C LEU A 129 -23.69 11.08 1.49
N LYS A 130 -24.96 10.94 1.91
CA LYS A 130 -25.76 9.72 1.69
C LYS A 130 -25.83 9.30 0.22
N SER A 131 -25.82 10.26 -0.71
CA SER A 131 -25.87 9.99 -2.15
C SER A 131 -24.54 9.52 -2.75
N LYS A 132 -23.42 9.74 -2.04
CA LYS A 132 -22.06 9.45 -2.51
C LYS A 132 -21.57 8.05 -2.13
N PHE A 133 -22.20 7.40 -1.15
CA PHE A 133 -21.74 6.13 -0.58
C PHE A 133 -22.76 5.01 -0.71
N ILE A 134 -22.29 3.79 -0.96
CA ILE A 134 -23.05 2.57 -0.72
C ILE A 134 -22.27 1.61 0.17
N LEU A 135 -22.93 1.15 1.24
CA LEU A 135 -22.42 0.11 2.12
C LEU A 135 -22.93 -1.25 1.67
N ARG A 136 -22.02 -2.21 1.55
CA ARG A 136 -22.30 -3.58 1.12
C ARG A 136 -21.78 -4.57 2.16
N PRO A 137 -22.34 -5.79 2.24
CA PRO A 137 -21.68 -6.87 2.94
C PRO A 137 -20.28 -7.13 2.36
N MET A 138 -19.33 -7.54 3.21
CA MET A 138 -17.96 -7.86 2.78
C MET A 138 -17.91 -8.92 1.68
N GLU A 139 -18.78 -9.93 1.76
CA GLU A 139 -18.93 -10.96 0.71
C GLU A 139 -19.21 -10.37 -0.68
N ILE A 140 -19.82 -9.18 -0.74
CA ILE A 140 -20.09 -8.47 -2.00
C ILE A 140 -18.95 -7.50 -2.31
N SER A 141 -18.53 -6.64 -1.38
CA SER A 141 -17.46 -5.65 -1.63
C SER A 141 -16.12 -6.30 -1.98
N ASN A 142 -15.89 -7.52 -1.51
CA ASN A 142 -14.66 -8.26 -1.74
C ASN A 142 -14.89 -9.45 -2.70
N ASN A 143 -16.04 -9.50 -3.39
CA ASN A 143 -16.34 -10.64 -4.23
C ASN A 143 -15.38 -10.72 -5.44
N PRO A 144 -14.62 -11.81 -5.63
CA PRO A 144 -13.71 -11.98 -6.76
C PRO A 144 -14.37 -11.73 -8.13
N GLU A 145 -15.61 -12.19 -8.29
CA GLU A 145 -16.38 -12.06 -9.51
C GLU A 145 -16.64 -10.58 -9.82
N VAL A 146 -17.11 -9.83 -8.83
CA VAL A 146 -17.41 -8.40 -8.97
C VAL A 146 -16.15 -7.60 -9.22
N ILE A 147 -15.09 -7.84 -8.42
CA ILE A 147 -13.79 -7.16 -8.53
C ILE A 147 -13.24 -7.31 -9.95
N ARG A 148 -13.27 -8.53 -10.49
CA ARG A 148 -12.78 -8.81 -11.85
C ARG A 148 -13.66 -8.20 -12.92
N ARG A 149 -14.99 -8.28 -12.76
CA ARG A 149 -15.96 -7.76 -13.73
C ARG A 149 -15.84 -6.24 -13.91
N ILE A 150 -15.65 -5.49 -12.83
CA ILE A 150 -15.54 -4.03 -12.87
C ILE A 150 -14.12 -3.55 -13.18
N GLY A 151 -13.13 -4.44 -13.07
CA GLY A 151 -11.74 -4.18 -13.44
C GLY A 151 -11.04 -3.16 -12.54
N LEU A 152 -10.80 -3.50 -11.28
CA LEU A 152 -10.22 -2.55 -10.32
C LEU A 152 -8.73 -2.26 -10.51
N ILE A 153 -8.34 -1.02 -10.23
CA ILE A 153 -6.97 -0.66 -9.86
C ILE A 153 -6.87 -0.80 -8.34
N THR A 154 -6.10 -1.77 -7.86
CA THR A 154 -6.00 -2.10 -6.43
C THR A 154 -4.65 -1.67 -5.90
N MET A 155 -4.65 -1.07 -4.70
CA MET A 155 -3.46 -0.52 -4.07
C MET A 155 -3.38 -1.02 -2.63
N ASN A 156 -2.39 -1.86 -2.34
CA ASN A 156 -2.19 -2.48 -1.04
C ASN A 156 -0.79 -2.22 -0.49
N THR A 157 -0.66 -2.18 0.83
CA THR A 157 0.62 -1.93 1.49
C THR A 157 1.34 -3.25 1.75
N ALA A 158 2.61 -3.35 1.36
CA ALA A 158 3.46 -4.49 1.69
C ALA A 158 4.19 -4.25 3.03
N LEU A 159 4.28 -5.29 3.87
CA LEU A 159 5.22 -5.31 4.99
C LEU A 159 6.65 -5.47 4.47
N GLU A 160 6.84 -6.44 3.59
CA GLU A 160 8.06 -6.66 2.81
C GLU A 160 7.72 -7.34 1.48
N ALA A 161 8.61 -7.25 0.51
CA ALA A 161 8.54 -7.95 -0.77
C ALA A 161 9.91 -8.53 -1.12
N ASP A 162 9.93 -9.62 -1.88
CA ASP A 162 11.20 -10.16 -2.39
C ASP A 162 11.52 -9.65 -3.78
N ILE A 163 12.76 -9.92 -4.22
CA ILE A 163 13.22 -9.56 -5.56
C ILE A 163 12.40 -10.27 -6.67
N TYR A 164 11.67 -11.33 -6.38
CA TYR A 164 10.82 -12.00 -7.37
C TYR A 164 9.40 -11.43 -7.42
N GLY A 165 9.05 -10.53 -6.50
CA GLY A 165 7.76 -9.87 -6.43
C GLY A 165 6.71 -10.69 -5.67
N ASN A 166 7.11 -11.61 -4.80
CA ASN A 166 6.22 -12.10 -3.75
C ASN A 166 6.15 -11.06 -2.63
N VAL A 167 5.00 -10.99 -1.96
CA VAL A 167 4.71 -10.00 -0.92
C VAL A 167 4.25 -10.67 0.37
N ASN A 168 4.78 -10.16 1.47
CA ASN A 168 4.33 -10.38 2.84
C ASN A 168 3.53 -9.15 3.29
N SER A 169 2.34 -9.36 3.82
CA SER A 169 1.45 -8.32 4.34
C SER A 169 1.19 -8.51 5.85
N THR A 170 1.66 -9.61 6.45
CA THR A 170 1.12 -10.09 7.72
C THR A 170 2.15 -10.41 8.79
N HIS A 171 3.24 -11.10 8.46
CA HIS A 171 4.13 -11.70 9.48
C HIS A 171 5.49 -11.01 9.52
N VAL A 172 5.79 -10.31 10.61
CA VAL A 172 7.16 -9.85 10.88
C VAL A 172 8.03 -11.07 11.18
N LEU A 173 9.16 -11.19 10.47
CA LEU A 173 10.11 -12.30 10.62
C LEU A 173 9.45 -13.68 10.46
N GLY A 174 8.43 -13.77 9.59
CA GLY A 174 7.75 -15.02 9.24
C GLY A 174 6.85 -15.62 10.33
N SER A 175 6.80 -15.04 11.52
CA SER A 175 6.09 -15.64 12.66
C SER A 175 5.27 -14.68 13.52
N ALA A 176 5.63 -13.40 13.58
CA ALA A 176 4.92 -12.42 14.40
C ALA A 176 3.81 -11.74 13.59
N MET A 177 2.56 -12.12 13.84
CA MET A 177 1.37 -11.53 13.21
C MET A 177 1.26 -10.03 13.52
N MET A 178 0.99 -9.24 12.47
CA MET A 178 0.69 -7.81 12.57
C MET A 178 -0.82 -7.58 12.76
N ASN A 179 -1.59 -7.74 11.69
CA ASN A 179 -3.05 -7.56 11.69
C ASN A 179 -3.74 -8.81 11.13
N GLY A 180 -3.46 -9.11 9.85
CA GLY A 180 -4.07 -10.20 9.09
C GLY A 180 -4.08 -9.85 7.60
N VAL A 181 -4.32 -10.85 6.73
CA VAL A 181 -4.30 -10.64 5.27
C VAL A 181 -5.44 -9.72 4.82
N GLY A 182 -6.58 -9.73 5.52
CA GLY A 182 -7.77 -8.95 5.16
C GLY A 182 -8.22 -9.23 3.72
N GLY A 183 -8.85 -8.25 3.06
CA GLY A 183 -9.24 -8.36 1.65
C GLY A 183 -8.11 -8.21 0.65
N SER A 184 -6.86 -8.02 1.07
CA SER A 184 -5.75 -7.77 0.13
C SER A 184 -5.59 -8.90 -0.89
N GLY A 185 -5.86 -10.16 -0.51
CA GLY A 185 -5.89 -11.31 -1.41
C GLY A 185 -7.04 -11.26 -2.41
N ASP A 186 -8.25 -10.94 -1.92
CA ASP A 186 -9.47 -10.81 -2.74
C ASP A 186 -9.27 -9.81 -3.87
N PHE A 187 -8.75 -8.63 -3.53
CA PHE A 187 -8.51 -7.54 -4.47
C PHE A 187 -7.32 -7.83 -5.38
N THR A 188 -6.16 -8.20 -4.84
CA THR A 188 -4.93 -8.38 -5.62
C THR A 188 -5.10 -9.43 -6.71
N ARG A 189 -5.66 -10.60 -6.39
CA ARG A 189 -5.78 -11.72 -7.33
C ARG A 189 -6.73 -11.42 -8.49
N ASN A 190 -7.74 -10.58 -8.25
CA ASN A 190 -8.84 -10.34 -9.20
C ASN A 190 -8.81 -8.95 -9.84
N ALA A 191 -7.82 -8.13 -9.49
CA ALA A 191 -7.65 -6.77 -10.02
C ALA A 191 -7.44 -6.76 -11.53
N TYR A 192 -7.84 -5.66 -12.17
CA TYR A 192 -7.32 -5.32 -13.49
C TYR A 192 -5.85 -4.92 -13.40
N ARG A 193 -5.50 -4.15 -12.35
CA ARG A 193 -4.12 -3.83 -11.98
C ARG A 193 -3.89 -3.94 -10.49
N SER A 194 -2.97 -4.81 -10.08
CA SER A 194 -2.55 -4.96 -8.70
C SER A 194 -1.25 -4.20 -8.41
N ILE A 195 -1.33 -3.25 -7.48
CA ILE A 195 -0.22 -2.41 -7.05
C ILE A 195 0.07 -2.69 -5.58
N PHE A 196 1.31 -3.05 -5.29
CA PHE A 196 1.84 -3.07 -3.94
C PHE A 196 2.81 -1.92 -3.72
N MET A 197 2.71 -1.32 -2.55
CA MET A 197 3.51 -0.15 -2.19
C MET A 197 4.05 -0.24 -0.78
N THR A 198 5.27 0.22 -0.58
CA THR A 198 5.89 0.28 0.74
C THR A 198 7.08 1.23 0.72
N PRO A 199 7.35 2.00 1.81
CA PRO A 199 8.66 2.64 1.96
C PRO A 199 9.77 1.59 1.86
N SER A 200 10.84 1.89 1.14
CA SER A 200 11.90 0.90 0.86
C SER A 200 12.69 0.46 2.09
N ILE A 201 12.59 1.21 3.19
CA ILE A 201 13.20 0.93 4.49
C ILE A 201 12.26 1.22 5.64
N ALA A 202 12.49 0.54 6.77
CA ALA A 202 11.80 0.77 8.03
C ALA A 202 12.79 0.90 9.21
N LYS A 203 12.27 1.38 10.36
CA LYS A 203 13.00 1.54 11.63
C LYS A 203 14.32 2.32 11.49
N GLY A 204 14.27 3.44 10.76
CA GLY A 204 15.44 4.31 10.56
C GLY A 204 16.53 3.67 9.70
N GLY A 205 16.14 2.90 8.68
CA GLY A 205 17.08 2.24 7.78
C GLY A 205 17.59 0.89 8.25
N ARG A 206 17.20 0.42 9.44
CA ARG A 206 17.66 -0.87 9.98
C ARG A 206 17.05 -2.09 9.29
N ILE A 207 15.90 -1.91 8.65
CA ILE A 207 15.13 -2.96 7.98
C ILE A 207 14.94 -2.52 6.53
N SER A 208 15.24 -3.42 5.59
CA SER A 208 14.84 -3.25 4.19
C SER A 208 13.42 -3.81 4.01
N ALA A 209 12.56 -3.10 3.29
CA ALA A 209 11.27 -3.65 2.87
C ALA A 209 11.40 -4.57 1.65
N PHE A 210 12.56 -4.57 0.99
CA PHE A 210 12.87 -5.47 -0.12
C PHE A 210 13.96 -6.46 0.30
N VAL A 211 13.70 -7.76 0.18
CA VAL A 211 14.54 -8.82 0.73
C VAL A 211 14.89 -9.88 -0.33
N PRO A 212 15.89 -10.74 -0.09
CA PRO A 212 16.20 -11.83 -1.00
C PRO A 212 15.01 -12.79 -1.22
N MET A 213 14.34 -13.18 -0.13
CA MET A 213 13.12 -13.99 -0.10
C MET A 213 12.25 -13.51 1.05
N VAL A 214 10.95 -13.36 0.84
CA VAL A 214 10.04 -12.95 1.91
C VAL A 214 9.99 -14.03 3.00
N SER A 215 9.88 -13.61 4.26
CA SER A 215 9.79 -14.55 5.38
C SER A 215 8.43 -15.23 5.50
N HIS A 216 7.41 -14.67 4.85
CA HIS A 216 6.06 -15.22 4.69
C HIS A 216 5.46 -14.75 3.36
N VAL A 217 4.67 -15.58 2.69
CA VAL A 217 4.04 -15.22 1.40
C VAL A 217 2.53 -15.10 1.59
N ASP A 218 2.00 -13.89 1.49
CA ASP A 218 0.55 -13.63 1.38
C ASP A 218 0.12 -13.52 -0.09
N HIS A 219 0.98 -12.92 -0.92
CA HIS A 219 0.72 -12.72 -2.35
C HIS A 219 1.92 -13.19 -3.16
N ASN A 220 1.68 -14.14 -4.07
CA ASN A 220 2.72 -14.65 -4.94
C ASN A 220 2.94 -13.76 -6.17
N GLU A 221 4.07 -13.99 -6.84
CA GLU A 221 4.49 -13.26 -8.04
C GLU A 221 3.38 -13.18 -9.12
N HIS A 222 2.56 -14.22 -9.26
CA HIS A 222 1.52 -14.30 -10.29
C HIS A 222 0.39 -13.28 -10.08
N SER A 223 0.25 -12.82 -8.84
CA SER A 223 -0.82 -11.91 -8.43
C SER A 223 -0.34 -10.46 -8.36
N VAL A 224 0.97 -10.23 -8.22
CA VAL A 224 1.58 -8.91 -8.03
C VAL A 224 2.12 -8.40 -9.35
N GLN A 225 1.53 -7.30 -9.85
CA GLN A 225 1.90 -6.75 -11.16
C GLN A 225 2.81 -5.52 -11.05
N ILE A 226 2.58 -4.65 -10.07
CA ILE A 226 3.35 -3.41 -9.89
C ILE A 226 3.86 -3.33 -8.45
N MET A 227 5.14 -3.00 -8.28
CA MET A 227 5.76 -2.71 -6.98
C MET A 227 6.24 -1.26 -6.94
N VAL A 228 5.96 -0.56 -5.84
CA VAL A 228 6.31 0.86 -5.70
C VAL A 228 6.96 1.15 -4.36
N SER A 229 8.03 1.93 -4.37
CA SER A 229 8.58 2.58 -3.18
C SER A 229 8.84 4.06 -3.46
N GLU A 230 9.35 4.79 -2.48
CA GLU A 230 9.78 6.18 -2.66
C GLU A 230 11.02 6.32 -3.54
N GLN A 231 11.65 5.20 -3.95
CA GLN A 231 12.77 5.16 -4.89
C GLN A 231 12.30 5.10 -6.35
N GLY A 232 11.10 4.58 -6.60
CA GLY A 232 10.58 4.36 -7.94
C GLY A 232 9.52 3.26 -8.02
N LEU A 233 9.20 2.87 -9.26
CA LEU A 233 8.19 1.89 -9.61
C LEU A 233 8.76 0.81 -10.52
N ALA A 234 8.45 -0.45 -10.21
CA ALA A 234 8.76 -1.62 -11.01
C ALA A 234 7.46 -2.22 -11.58
N ASP A 235 7.33 -2.17 -12.90
CA ASP A 235 6.26 -2.85 -13.64
C ASP A 235 6.68 -4.27 -14.01
N LEU A 236 6.06 -5.26 -13.37
CA LEU A 236 6.43 -6.67 -13.43
C LEU A 236 5.64 -7.46 -14.48
N ARG A 237 4.72 -6.80 -15.20
CA ARG A 237 3.88 -7.46 -16.21
C ARG A 237 4.75 -8.08 -17.31
N ALA A 238 4.44 -9.33 -17.66
CA ALA A 238 5.11 -10.08 -18.72
C ALA A 238 6.65 -10.20 -18.57
N LYS A 239 7.14 -10.25 -17.32
CA LYS A 239 8.57 -10.44 -17.00
C LYS A 239 8.82 -11.78 -16.34
N GLY A 240 9.89 -12.45 -16.76
CA GLY A 240 10.40 -13.64 -16.06
C GLY A 240 10.97 -13.27 -14.68
N PRO A 241 11.12 -14.23 -13.75
CA PRO A 241 11.59 -13.94 -12.39
C PRO A 241 12.92 -13.16 -12.33
N ARG A 242 13.87 -13.45 -13.22
CA ARG A 242 15.16 -12.74 -13.26
C ARG A 242 15.02 -11.27 -13.68
N GLU A 243 14.13 -10.99 -14.63
CA GLU A 243 13.84 -9.61 -15.06
C GLU A 243 13.10 -8.84 -13.97
N ARG A 244 12.19 -9.51 -13.25
CA ARG A 244 11.53 -8.95 -12.07
C ARG A 244 12.55 -8.58 -10.99
N ALA A 245 13.47 -9.50 -10.67
CA ALA A 245 14.56 -9.26 -9.72
C ALA A 245 15.39 -8.04 -10.09
N GLN A 246 15.90 -7.98 -11.31
CA GLN A 246 16.66 -6.82 -11.75
C GLN A 246 15.83 -5.53 -11.65
N LEU A 247 14.58 -5.53 -12.10
CA LEU A 247 13.77 -4.32 -12.09
C LEU A 247 13.43 -3.83 -10.67
N ILE A 248 13.04 -4.74 -9.77
CA ILE A 248 12.74 -4.40 -8.37
C ILE A 248 14.00 -3.85 -7.69
N ILE A 249 15.15 -4.51 -7.86
CA ILE A 249 16.43 -4.06 -7.31
C ILE A 249 16.76 -2.65 -7.80
N GLU A 250 16.62 -2.40 -9.11
CA GLU A 250 16.98 -1.11 -9.67
C GLU A 250 16.01 0.02 -9.32
N LYS A 251 14.71 -0.25 -9.27
CA LYS A 251 13.67 0.78 -9.18
C LYS A 251 13.15 1.00 -7.76
N CYS A 252 13.07 -0.04 -6.93
CA CYS A 252 12.33 0.03 -5.67
C CYS A 252 13.23 -0.06 -4.43
N VAL A 253 14.39 -0.70 -4.54
CA VAL A 253 15.27 -0.93 -3.39
C VAL A 253 16.03 0.34 -2.99
N HIS A 254 16.09 0.60 -1.68
CA HIS A 254 16.87 1.70 -1.12
C HIS A 254 18.36 1.58 -1.50
N PRO A 255 19.07 2.68 -1.80
CA PRO A 255 20.48 2.65 -2.15
C PRO A 255 21.37 1.85 -1.17
N MET A 256 21.08 1.93 0.14
CA MET A 256 21.81 1.15 1.18
C MET A 256 21.75 -0.37 0.99
N TYR A 257 20.66 -0.89 0.42
CA TYR A 257 20.42 -2.33 0.31
C TYR A 257 20.55 -2.83 -1.14
N LYS A 258 20.70 -1.93 -2.11
CA LYS A 258 20.69 -2.25 -3.54
C LYS A 258 21.84 -3.15 -3.92
N ASP A 259 23.07 -2.80 -3.54
CA ASP A 259 24.25 -3.60 -3.87
C ASP A 259 24.23 -4.96 -3.15
N LEU A 260 23.76 -5.01 -1.90
CA LEU A 260 23.59 -6.28 -1.18
C LEU A 260 22.61 -7.24 -1.88
N LEU A 261 21.52 -6.73 -2.48
CA LEU A 261 20.59 -7.57 -3.25
C LEU A 261 21.16 -7.94 -4.63
N ARG A 262 21.92 -7.05 -5.28
CA ARG A 262 22.64 -7.40 -6.52
C ARG A 262 23.61 -8.55 -6.26
N ASP A 263 24.39 -8.47 -5.19
CA ASP A 263 25.35 -9.50 -4.80
C ASP A 263 24.66 -10.82 -4.50
N TYR A 264 23.56 -10.80 -3.71
CA TYR A 264 22.75 -11.99 -3.48
C TYR A 264 22.24 -12.61 -4.78
N PHE A 265 21.68 -11.79 -5.68
CA PHE A 265 21.08 -12.27 -6.92
C PHE A 265 22.13 -12.87 -7.86
N GLN A 266 23.27 -12.21 -8.04
CA GLN A 266 24.39 -12.72 -8.85
C GLN A 266 24.97 -14.01 -8.26
N HIS A 267 25.08 -14.09 -6.93
CA HIS A 267 25.50 -15.32 -6.25
C HIS A 267 24.48 -16.44 -6.48
N ALA A 268 23.19 -16.19 -6.25
CA ALA A 268 22.12 -17.16 -6.44
C ALA A 268 22.07 -17.69 -7.87
N GLN A 269 22.29 -16.84 -8.89
CA GLN A 269 22.39 -17.29 -10.29
C GLN A 269 23.51 -18.32 -10.52
N ARG A 270 24.61 -18.25 -9.77
CA ARG A 270 25.72 -19.20 -9.89
C ARG A 270 25.48 -20.51 -9.14
N VAL A 271 24.83 -20.46 -7.98
CA VAL A 271 24.74 -21.62 -7.08
C VAL A 271 23.37 -22.30 -7.03
N SER A 272 22.32 -21.66 -7.55
CA SER A 272 20.97 -22.23 -7.44
C SER A 272 20.82 -23.49 -8.28
N PHE A 273 20.16 -24.49 -7.70
CA PHE A 273 19.82 -25.74 -8.38
C PHE A 273 18.96 -25.49 -9.63
N GLY A 274 17.94 -24.63 -9.49
CA GLY A 274 17.04 -24.24 -10.57
C GLY A 274 17.31 -22.80 -11.01
N GLN A 275 17.37 -22.58 -12.32
CA GLN A 275 17.71 -21.26 -12.88
C GLN A 275 16.49 -20.41 -13.23
N HIS A 276 15.26 -20.94 -13.12
CA HIS A 276 14.05 -20.13 -13.38
C HIS A 276 13.90 -19.01 -12.34
N THR A 277 14.02 -19.35 -11.05
CA THR A 277 13.93 -18.43 -9.90
C THR A 277 15.12 -18.67 -8.97
N PRO A 278 16.30 -18.07 -9.26
CA PRO A 278 17.53 -18.41 -8.56
C PRO A 278 17.50 -18.05 -7.07
N HIS A 279 17.67 -19.04 -6.20
CA HIS A 279 17.92 -18.83 -4.77
C HIS A 279 19.13 -19.63 -4.28
N ASP A 280 19.91 -19.02 -3.38
CA ASP A 280 20.72 -19.75 -2.42
C ASP A 280 19.89 -19.98 -1.15
N LEU A 281 19.43 -21.20 -0.94
CA LEU A 281 18.59 -21.57 0.21
C LEU A 281 19.29 -21.37 1.55
N LYS A 282 20.63 -21.42 1.59
CA LYS A 282 21.40 -21.18 2.83
C LYS A 282 21.36 -19.71 3.26
N GLN A 283 21.11 -18.80 2.33
CA GLN A 283 21.22 -17.35 2.55
C GLN A 283 19.91 -16.60 2.36
N ALA A 284 18.86 -17.25 1.82
CA ALA A 284 17.61 -16.61 1.42
C ALA A 284 16.92 -15.82 2.56
N LEU A 285 17.01 -16.30 3.80
CA LEU A 285 16.44 -15.64 4.99
C LEU A 285 17.50 -15.00 5.90
N SER A 286 18.75 -14.89 5.45
CA SER A 286 19.86 -14.41 6.28
C SER A 286 19.69 -12.98 6.79
N TRP A 287 18.94 -12.14 6.06
CA TRP A 287 18.65 -10.77 6.50
C TRP A 287 17.71 -10.75 7.71
N HIS A 288 16.69 -11.60 7.71
CA HIS A 288 15.77 -11.77 8.83
C HIS A 288 16.48 -12.30 10.07
N VAL A 289 17.35 -13.30 9.90
CA VAL A 289 18.20 -13.83 10.97
C VAL A 289 19.10 -12.72 11.53
N ARG A 290 19.80 -11.97 10.66
CA ARG A 290 20.67 -10.86 11.08
C ARG A 290 19.90 -9.78 11.84
N LEU A 291 18.67 -9.48 11.43
CA LEU A 291 17.80 -8.53 12.15
C LEU A 291 17.50 -9.01 13.57
N GLN A 292 17.24 -10.30 13.77
CA GLN A 292 17.02 -10.88 15.10
C GLN A 292 18.28 -10.82 15.96
N GLU A 293 19.44 -11.15 15.39
CA GLU A 293 20.70 -11.26 16.14
C GLU A 293 21.33 -9.90 16.45
N THR A 294 21.23 -8.94 15.53
CA THR A 294 21.99 -7.68 15.59
C THR A 294 21.12 -6.43 15.65
N GLY A 295 19.80 -6.58 15.50
CA GLY A 295 18.87 -5.45 15.39
C GLY A 295 18.89 -4.73 14.04
N SER A 296 19.63 -5.22 13.03
CA SER A 296 19.56 -4.70 11.65
C SER A 296 19.74 -5.78 10.58
N MET A 297 19.08 -5.59 9.43
CA MET A 297 19.35 -6.35 8.21
C MET A 297 20.66 -5.90 7.52
N HIS A 298 21.14 -4.68 7.77
CA HIS A 298 22.36 -4.18 7.13
C HIS A 298 23.60 -4.71 7.88
N PRO A 299 24.58 -5.34 7.21
CA PRO A 299 25.76 -5.90 7.89
C PRO A 299 26.72 -4.83 8.41
N ASP A 300 26.76 -3.65 7.76
CA ASP A 300 27.58 -2.52 8.22
C ASP A 300 26.75 -1.53 9.05
N HIS A 301 27.08 -1.41 10.34
CA HIS A 301 26.43 -0.49 11.27
C HIS A 301 26.81 0.99 11.05
N GLN A 302 27.88 1.30 10.31
CA GLN A 302 28.29 2.69 10.04
C GLN A 302 27.37 3.36 9.02
N ILE A 303 26.94 2.63 7.99
CA ILE A 303 25.98 3.10 6.98
C ILE A 303 24.65 3.53 7.63
N LEU A 304 24.22 2.83 8.69
CA LEU A 304 23.00 3.17 9.45
C LEU A 304 23.12 4.54 10.15
N LYS A 305 24.29 4.85 10.73
CA LYS A 305 24.52 6.12 11.44
C LYS A 305 24.45 7.31 10.48
N GLN A 306 25.00 7.17 9.28
CA GLN A 306 24.99 8.24 8.27
C GLN A 306 23.58 8.55 7.76
N THR A 307 22.75 7.52 7.55
CA THR A 307 21.37 7.68 7.08
C THR A 307 20.47 8.32 8.13
N ILE A 308 20.58 7.90 9.40
CA ILE A 308 19.83 8.51 10.51
C ILE A 308 20.18 10.00 10.65
N ASN A 309 21.44 10.39 10.41
CA ASN A 309 21.87 11.78 10.47
C ASN A 309 21.33 12.61 9.28
N LYS A 310 21.33 12.06 8.05
CA LYS A 310 20.73 12.73 6.89
C LYS A 310 19.22 12.97 7.02
N ASP A 311 18.49 12.03 7.62
CA ASP A 311 17.05 12.19 7.88
C ASP A 311 16.77 13.28 8.94
N LYS A 312 17.67 13.43 9.92
CA LYS A 312 17.59 14.51 10.92
C LYS A 312 17.90 15.87 10.31
N GLU A 313 18.96 15.98 9.50
CA GLU A 313 19.36 17.22 8.81
C GLU A 313 18.30 17.69 7.81
N SER A 314 17.71 16.78 7.03
CA SER A 314 16.64 17.11 6.08
C SER A 314 15.32 17.50 6.77
N ALA A 315 15.07 17.00 7.98
CA ALA A 315 13.97 17.46 8.82
C ALA A 315 14.24 18.85 9.43
N THR A 316 15.49 19.18 9.77
CA THR A 316 15.87 20.51 10.31
C THR A 316 15.91 21.58 9.23
N TYR A 317 16.43 21.28 8.03
CA TYR A 317 16.45 22.21 6.89
C TYR A 317 15.03 22.64 6.45
N ARG A 318 14.03 21.76 6.65
CA ARG A 318 12.61 22.06 6.35
C ARG A 318 11.91 22.89 7.42
N VAL A 319 12.45 22.97 8.65
CA VAL A 319 11.97 23.88 9.69
C VAL A 319 12.49 25.29 9.41
N ASP A 320 13.75 25.44 9.01
CA ASP A 320 14.34 26.76 8.71
C ASP A 320 13.76 27.41 7.44
N GLN A 321 13.41 26.64 6.40
CA GLN A 321 12.77 27.20 5.21
C GLN A 321 11.32 27.69 5.43
N ARG A 322 10.65 27.26 6.51
CA ARG A 322 9.34 27.83 6.89
C ARG A 322 9.47 29.14 7.68
N VAL A 323 10.66 29.47 8.16
CA VAL A 323 10.94 30.75 8.84
C VAL A 323 11.43 31.81 7.84
N ALA A 324 12.01 31.41 6.70
CA ALA A 324 12.58 32.33 5.71
C ALA A 324 11.59 32.91 4.66
N VAL A 325 10.29 32.55 4.70
CA VAL A 325 9.24 33.09 3.77
C VAL A 325 8.22 33.96 4.52
N ARG A 326 8.67 34.64 5.57
CA ARG A 326 7.97 35.78 6.17
C ARG A 326 8.94 36.94 6.29
N ASN A 327 9.10 37.66 5.19
CA ASN A 327 9.39 39.10 5.11
C ASN A 327 9.03 39.55 3.70
#